data_AF-A0A3D1SN25-F1
#
_entry.id   AF-A0A3D1SN25-F1
#
_cell.length_a   1.000
_cell.length_b   1.000
_cell.length_c   1.000
_cell.angle_alpha   90.00
_cell.angle_beta   90.00
_cell.angle_gamma   90.00
#
_symmetry.space_group_name_H-M   'P 1'
#
loop_
_entity.id
_entity.type
_entity.pdbx_description
1 polymer ?
#
loop_
_entity_poly.entity_id
_entity_poly.type
_entity_poly.pdbx_seq_one_letter_code
_entity_poly.pdbx_strand_id
1 'polypeptide(L)'
;MFNDILRETWVFQEIMQEGEEKGLKKGLDELRQALLDVVQARFPELVFLARGQVAFIENPEVLRALIVKVSTAHMEEEAQQHLLEVGKEASGR
;
A
#
# COMPACT_ATOMS: atom_id res chain seq x y z
N MET A 1 29.58 6.66 22.93
CA MET A 1 29.87 5.68 24.00
C MET A 1 28.59 5.15 24.67
N PHE A 2 27.88 5.87 25.54
CA PHE A 2 26.65 5.31 26.17
C PHE A 2 25.54 4.95 25.17
N ASN A 3 25.32 5.77 24.14
CA ASN A 3 24.38 5.48 23.06
C ASN A 3 24.76 4.24 22.22
N ASP A 4 26.05 3.91 22.11
CA ASP A 4 26.51 2.75 21.33
C ASP A 4 26.25 1.45 22.11
N ILE A 5 26.49 1.46 23.43
CA ILE A 5 26.23 0.33 24.33
C ILE A 5 24.72 0.01 24.38
N LEU A 6 23.87 1.03 24.45
CA LEU A 6 22.41 0.84 24.42
C LEU A 6 21.94 0.30 23.07
N ARG A 7 22.53 0.75 21.96
CA ARG A 7 22.21 0.25 20.62
C ARG A 7 22.57 -1.23 20.43
N GLU A 8 23.61 -1.71 21.08
CA GLU A 8 24.01 -3.12 21.03
C GLU A 8 23.17 -4.04 21.93
N THR A 9 22.30 -3.45 22.78
CA THR A 9 21.43 -4.24 23.66
C THR A 9 20.31 -4.88 22.85
N TRP A 10 20.05 -6.17 23.08
CA TRP A 10 18.99 -6.93 22.40
C TRP A 10 17.61 -6.25 22.46
N VAL A 11 17.22 -5.71 23.61
CA VAL A 11 15.96 -4.96 23.79
C VAL A 11 15.89 -3.74 22.88
N PHE A 12 17.00 -3.03 22.69
CA PHE A 12 17.01 -1.86 21.80
C PHE A 12 16.83 -2.27 20.34
N GLN A 13 17.47 -3.37 19.91
CA GLN A 13 17.30 -3.92 18.56
C GLN A 13 15.85 -4.38 18.31
N GLU A 14 15.24 -5.04 19.29
CA GLU A 14 13.83 -5.47 19.23
C GLU A 14 12.88 -4.28 19.10
N ILE A 15 13.06 -3.23 19.91
CA ILE A 15 12.27 -1.99 19.80
C ILE A 15 12.42 -1.33 18.43
N MET A 16 13.64 -1.30 17.87
CA MET A 16 13.89 -0.74 16.55
C MET A 16 13.21 -1.55 15.46
N GLN A 17 13.31 -2.89 15.50
CA GLN A 17 12.62 -3.78 14.56
C GLN A 17 11.10 -3.62 14.63
N GLU A 18 10.52 -3.61 15.83
CA GLU A 18 9.09 -3.32 16.00
C GLU A 18 8.69 -1.95 15.45
N GLY A 19 9.55 -0.94 15.62
CA GLY A 19 9.35 0.40 15.09
C GLY A 19 9.34 0.42 13.56
N GLU A 20 10.26 -0.30 12.93
CA GLU A 20 10.33 -0.46 11.47
C GLU A 20 9.11 -1.20 10.93
N GLU A 21 8.70 -2.30 11.55
CA GLU A 21 7.50 -3.05 11.15
C GLU A 21 6.23 -2.21 11.27
N LYS A 22 6.07 -1.46 12.38
CA LYS A 22 4.94 -0.54 12.57
C LYS A 22 4.96 0.57 11.53
N GLY A 23 6.14 1.12 11.21
CA GLY A 23 6.32 2.13 10.18
C GLY A 23 5.94 1.63 8.80
N LEU A 24 6.39 0.43 8.43
CA LEU A 24 6.08 -0.20 7.15
C LEU A 24 4.57 -0.45 7.01
N LYS A 25 3.94 -1.00 8.05
CA LYS A 25 2.50 -1.26 8.06
C LYS A 25 1.68 0.02 7.94
N LYS A 26 2.06 1.07 8.68
CA LYS A 26 1.39 2.38 8.58
C LYS A 26 1.54 2.99 7.19
N GLY A 27 2.73 2.94 6.59
CA GLY A 27 2.95 3.45 5.24
C GLY A 27 2.11 2.69 4.19
N LEU A 28 1.98 1.37 4.34
CA LEU A 28 1.13 0.56 3.49
C LEU A 28 -0.35 0.97 3.60
N ASP A 29 -0.84 1.16 4.83
CA ASP A 29 -2.23 1.57 5.06
C ASP A 29 -2.52 2.98 4.53
N GLU A 30 -1.57 3.92 4.66
CA GLU A 30 -1.67 5.26 4.07
C GLU A 30 -1.75 5.21 2.53
N LEU A 31 -0.96 4.36 1.88
CA LEU A 31 -1.04 4.16 0.43
C LEU A 31 -2.37 3.54 0.00
N ARG A 32 -2.91 2.60 0.77
CA ARG A 32 -4.24 2.02 0.50
C ARG A 32 -5.32 3.10 0.57
N GLN A 33 -5.30 3.96 1.59
CA GLN A 33 -6.24 5.07 1.69
C GLN A 33 -6.08 6.06 0.54
N ALA A 34 -4.85 6.44 0.18
CA ALA A 34 -4.61 7.35 -0.94
C ALA A 34 -5.18 6.80 -2.27
N LEU A 35 -5.05 5.49 -2.51
CA LEU A 35 -5.67 4.87 -3.68
C LEU A 35 -7.20 4.94 -3.64
N LEU A 36 -7.81 4.67 -2.48
CA LEU A 36 -9.25 4.78 -2.32
C LEU A 36 -9.75 6.21 -2.51
N ASP A 37 -9.02 7.21 -2.04
CA ASP A 37 -9.36 8.63 -2.22
C ASP A 37 -9.30 9.03 -3.70
N VAL A 38 -8.26 8.59 -4.42
CA VAL A 38 -8.13 8.82 -5.87
C VAL A 38 -9.26 8.14 -6.64
N VAL A 39 -9.56 6.88 -6.31
CA VAL A 39 -10.67 6.14 -6.92
C VAL A 39 -11.98 6.84 -6.62
N GLN A 40 -12.24 7.26 -5.38
CA GLN A 40 -13.47 7.94 -5.01
C GLN A 40 -13.63 9.29 -5.74
N ALA A 41 -12.54 10.04 -5.93
CA ALA A 41 -12.57 11.34 -6.59
C ALA A 41 -12.81 11.24 -8.11
N ARG A 42 -12.29 10.19 -8.77
CA ARG A 42 -12.37 10.04 -10.23
C ARG A 42 -13.44 9.06 -10.70
N PHE A 43 -13.61 7.95 -9.98
CA PHE A 43 -14.42 6.80 -10.36
C PHE A 43 -15.13 6.21 -9.11
N PRO A 44 -16.13 6.90 -8.55
CA PRO A 44 -16.77 6.49 -7.29
C PRO A 44 -17.40 5.09 -7.33
N GLU A 45 -17.86 4.64 -8.49
CA GLU A 45 -18.43 3.28 -8.70
C GLU A 45 -17.39 2.16 -8.46
N LEU A 46 -16.09 2.45 -8.65
CA LEU A 46 -15.01 1.49 -8.48
C LEU A 46 -14.50 1.38 -7.04
N VAL A 47 -14.99 2.18 -6.09
CA VAL A 47 -14.50 2.18 -4.69
C VAL A 47 -14.64 0.81 -4.05
N PHE A 48 -15.76 0.11 -4.30
CA PHE A 48 -15.99 -1.22 -3.74
C PHE A 48 -14.98 -2.24 -4.28
N LEU A 49 -14.73 -2.21 -5.59
CA LEU A 49 -13.74 -3.05 -6.25
C LEU A 49 -12.33 -2.74 -5.76
N ALA A 50 -11.97 -1.46 -5.67
CA ALA A 50 -10.68 -1.01 -5.18
C ALA A 50 -10.43 -1.48 -3.73
N ARG A 51 -11.41 -1.36 -2.83
CA ARG A 51 -11.30 -1.87 -1.44
C ARG A 51 -10.97 -3.35 -1.38
N GLY A 52 -11.59 -4.15 -2.25
CA GLY A 52 -11.28 -5.57 -2.37
C GLY A 52 -9.83 -5.78 -2.80
N GLN A 53 -9.39 -5.10 -3.86
CA GLN A 53 -8.06 -5.32 -4.42
C GLN A 53 -6.92 -4.84 -3.50
N VAL A 54 -7.07 -3.66 -2.88
CA VAL A 54 -6.01 -3.09 -2.02
C VAL A 54 -5.75 -3.89 -0.75
N ALA A 55 -6.72 -4.68 -0.29
CA ALA A 55 -6.56 -5.54 0.87
C ALA A 55 -5.54 -6.66 0.65
N PHE A 56 -5.41 -7.13 -0.59
CA PHE A 56 -4.48 -8.20 -0.96
C PHE A 56 -3.10 -7.70 -1.39
N ILE A 57 -2.95 -6.39 -1.63
CA ILE A 57 -1.66 -5.82 -2.04
C ILE A 57 -0.83 -5.52 -0.79
N GLU A 58 0.25 -6.27 -0.61
CA GLU A 58 1.22 -6.06 0.48
C GLU A 58 2.46 -5.28 0.05
N ASN A 59 2.67 -5.10 -1.26
CA ASN A 59 3.81 -4.38 -1.81
C ASN A 59 3.51 -2.88 -1.98
N PRO A 60 4.19 -1.98 -1.25
CA PRO A 60 3.98 -0.53 -1.34
C PRO A 60 4.23 0.04 -2.74
N GLU A 61 5.20 -0.48 -3.49
CA GLU A 61 5.53 0.00 -4.84
C GLU A 61 4.42 -0.33 -5.84
N VAL A 62 3.77 -1.49 -5.67
CA VAL A 62 2.64 -1.90 -6.49
C VAL A 62 1.44 -0.98 -6.22
N LEU A 63 1.14 -0.69 -4.95
CA LEU A 63 0.11 0.28 -4.56
C LEU A 63 0.39 1.66 -5.16
N ARG A 64 1.63 2.15 -5.05
CA ARG A 64 2.02 3.46 -5.59
C ARG A 64 1.88 3.53 -7.11
N ALA A 65 2.32 2.50 -7.83
CA ALA A 65 2.15 2.43 -9.28
C ALA A 65 0.67 2.40 -9.67
N LEU A 66 -0.16 1.68 -8.92
CA LEU A 66 -1.60 1.60 -9.15
C LEU A 66 -2.29 2.96 -8.92
N ILE A 67 -1.90 3.71 -7.88
CA ILE A 67 -2.37 5.09 -7.67
C ILE A 67 -2.09 5.95 -8.90
N VAL A 68 -0.86 5.91 -9.42
CA VAL A 68 -0.49 6.69 -10.60
C VAL A 68 -1.34 6.27 -11.80
N LYS A 69 -1.41 4.98 -12.12
CA LYS A 69 -2.21 4.45 -13.24
C LYS A 69 -3.68 4.84 -13.16
N VAL A 70 -4.30 4.67 -11.99
CA VAL A 70 -5.71 5.03 -11.77
C VAL A 70 -5.91 6.55 -11.83
N SER A 71 -4.93 7.35 -11.37
CA SER A 71 -4.99 8.82 -11.47
C SER A 71 -4.84 9.35 -12.91
N THR A 72 -4.17 8.59 -13.79
CA THR A 72 -3.95 8.98 -15.19
C THR A 72 -4.94 8.35 -16.16
N ALA A 73 -5.66 7.29 -15.77
CA ALA A 73 -6.64 6.60 -16.61
C ALA A 73 -7.70 7.57 -17.15
N HIS A 74 -8.06 7.53 -18.42
CA HIS A 74 -9.01 8.48 -18.99
C HIS A 74 -10.47 8.08 -18.76
N MET A 75 -10.72 6.80 -18.45
CA MET A 75 -12.06 6.23 -18.32
C MET A 75 -12.14 5.16 -17.23
N GLU A 76 -13.38 4.87 -16.81
CA GLU A 76 -13.67 3.91 -15.74
C GLU A 76 -13.17 2.50 -16.07
N GLU A 77 -13.40 2.02 -17.30
CA GLU A 77 -13.00 0.67 -17.72
C GLU A 77 -11.47 0.49 -17.66
N GLU A 78 -10.70 1.52 -18.03
CA GLU A 78 -9.24 1.50 -17.95
C GLU A 78 -8.76 1.44 -16.49
N ALA A 79 -9.34 2.26 -15.61
CA ALA A 79 -9.05 2.21 -14.18
C ALA A 79 -9.43 0.85 -13.56
N GLN A 80 -10.58 0.29 -13.96
CA GLN A 80 -11.03 -1.02 -13.52
C GLN A 80 -10.08 -2.13 -13.98
N GLN A 81 -9.62 -2.10 -15.24
CA GLN A 81 -8.62 -3.06 -15.73
C GLN A 81 -7.35 -3.01 -14.89
N HIS A 82 -6.81 -1.82 -14.61
CA HIS A 82 -5.62 -1.68 -13.76
C HIS A 82 -5.81 -2.22 -12.34
N LEU A 83 -6.98 -1.99 -11.72
CA LEU A 83 -7.30 -2.54 -10.41
C LEU A 83 -7.38 -4.08 -10.43
N LEU A 84 -7.94 -4.66 -11.50
CA LEU A 84 -8.10 -6.11 -11.65
C LEU A 84 -6.81 -6.84 -12.05
N GLU A 85 -5.94 -6.22 -12.84
CA GLU A 85 -4.65 -6.77 -13.26
C GLU A 85 -3.76 -7.02 -12.04
N VAL A 86 -3.65 -6.00 -11.18
CA VAL A 86 -2.84 -6.07 -9.95
C VAL A 86 -3.43 -7.09 -8.97
N GLY A 87 -4.75 -7.21 -8.90
CA GLY A 87 -5.44 -8.24 -8.13
C GLY A 87 -5.09 -9.67 -8.51
N LYS A 88 -4.97 -9.93 -9.82
CA LYS A 88 -4.61 -11.25 -10.36
C LYS A 88 -3.15 -11.60 -10.13
N GLU A 89 -2.25 -10.62 -10.21
CA GLU A 89 -0.83 -10.81 -9.90
C GLU A 89 -0.59 -11.06 -8.41
N ALA A 90 -1.35 -10.41 -7.53
CA ALA A 90 -1.30 -10.64 -6.08
C ALA A 90 -1.92 -11.99 -5.66
N SER A 91 -2.97 -12.45 -6.35
CA SER A 91 -3.66 -13.71 -6.07
C SER A 91 -3.05 -14.94 -6.76
N GLY A 92 -2.03 -14.75 -7.61
CA GLY A 92 -1.42 -15.79 -8.45
C GLY A 92 -0.16 -16.46 -7.90
N ARG A 93 0.14 -16.33 -6.60
CA ARG A 93 1.21 -17.06 -5.91
C ARG A 93 0.67 -17.83 -4.71
#